data_AF-A0A5K3FDZ3-F1
#
_entry.id   AF-A0A5K3FDZ3-F1
#
_cell.length_a   1.000
_cell.length_b   1.000
_cell.length_c   1.000
_cell.angle_alpha   90.00
_cell.angle_beta   90.00
_cell.angle_gamma   90.00
#
_symmetry.space_group_name_H-M   'P 1'
#
loop_
_entity.id
_entity.type
_entity.pdbx_description
1 polymer ?
#
loop_
_entity_poly.entity_id
_entity_poly.type
_entity_poly.pdbx_seq_one_letter_code
_entity_poly.pdbx_strand_id
1 'polypeptide(L)'
;MKVSSFVHAVIFYNYEENSCYSNCSDYTQAIWATSSQVGCANNRCDNLQPGTTEPIYLMACLYTPAGNIPNMRPYEAGEVCSKCPEKYRYCLHKQCSETSVSSIVLPFGILIASVLTLHTLALMSVLV
;
A
#
# COMPACT_ATOMS: atom_id res chain seq x y z
N MET A 1 12.03 10.18 -0.77
CA MET A 1 10.62 10.20 -0.34
C MET A 1 10.52 9.62 1.07
N LYS A 2 10.24 10.43 2.09
CA LYS A 2 9.98 9.92 3.45
C LYS A 2 8.49 9.62 3.55
N VAL A 3 8.08 8.50 4.15
CA VAL A 3 6.65 8.20 4.35
C VAL A 3 5.94 9.32 5.15
N SER A 4 6.67 10.00 6.04
CA SER A 4 6.18 11.18 6.76
C SER A 4 5.94 12.42 5.88
N SER A 5 6.50 12.48 4.67
CA SER A 5 6.23 13.53 3.67
C SER A 5 4.76 13.48 3.24
N PHE A 6 4.21 12.27 3.06
CA PHE A 6 2.82 12.09 2.65
C PHE A 6 1.84 12.70 3.64
N VAL A 7 2.03 12.46 4.94
CA VAL A 7 1.15 12.94 6.01
C VAL A 7 1.12 14.47 6.05
N HIS A 8 2.26 15.13 5.85
CA HIS A 8 2.32 16.59 5.80
C HIS A 8 1.69 17.17 4.54
N ALA A 9 1.76 16.46 3.41
CA ALA A 9 1.22 16.96 2.15
C ALA A 9 -0.32 16.89 2.06
N VAL A 10 -0.99 16.07 2.89
CA VAL A 10 -2.46 15.95 2.94
C VAL A 10 -3.14 17.30 3.14
N ILE A 11 -2.62 18.14 4.05
CA ILE A 11 -3.27 19.41 4.42
C ILE A 11 -3.18 20.48 3.32
N PHE A 12 -2.34 20.28 2.31
CA PHE A 12 -2.12 21.27 1.24
C PHE A 12 -2.92 20.99 -0.03
N TYR A 13 -3.56 19.81 -0.13
CA TYR A 13 -4.32 19.43 -1.32
C TYR A 13 -5.83 19.58 -1.08
N ASN A 14 -6.49 20.39 -1.90
CA ASN A 14 -7.95 20.52 -1.91
C ASN A 14 -8.52 19.70 -3.07
N TYR A 15 -9.23 18.62 -2.73
CA TYR A 15 -9.81 17.71 -3.71
C TYR A 15 -10.90 18.34 -4.57
N GLU A 16 -11.78 19.14 -3.96
CA GLU A 16 -12.93 19.76 -4.64
C GLU A 16 -12.45 20.70 -5.74
N GLU A 17 -11.50 21.58 -5.39
CA GLU A 17 -10.89 22.54 -6.31
C GLU A 17 -9.83 21.92 -7.22
N ASN A 18 -9.39 20.69 -6.95
CA ASN A 18 -8.22 20.06 -7.57
C ASN A 18 -6.98 20.97 -7.48
N SER A 19 -6.81 21.65 -6.35
CA SER A 19 -5.79 22.67 -6.13
C SER A 19 -4.78 22.22 -5.06
N CYS A 20 -3.55 22.72 -5.18
CA CYS A 20 -2.47 22.44 -4.24
C CYS A 20 -1.77 23.72 -3.82
N TYR A 21 -1.69 23.98 -2.51
CA TYR A 21 -1.12 25.20 -1.96
C TYR A 21 0.38 25.09 -1.61
N SER A 22 1.00 23.93 -1.81
CA SER A 22 2.41 23.66 -1.54
C SER A 22 2.92 22.47 -2.39
N ASN A 23 3.70 21.55 -1.85
CA ASN A 23 4.09 20.30 -2.52
C ASN A 23 3.10 19.18 -2.18
N CYS A 24 2.26 18.80 -3.15
CA CYS A 24 1.30 17.69 -3.02
C CYS A 24 1.64 16.48 -3.89
N SER A 25 2.72 16.53 -4.69
CA SER A 25 3.03 15.49 -5.68
C SER A 25 3.20 14.12 -5.03
N ASP A 26 3.92 14.07 -3.91
CA ASP A 26 4.11 12.83 -3.15
C ASP A 26 2.76 12.26 -2.69
N TYR A 27 1.93 13.11 -2.06
CA TYR A 27 0.62 12.71 -1.56
C TYR A 27 -0.30 12.21 -2.67
N THR A 28 -0.49 13.02 -3.72
CA THR A 28 -1.37 12.70 -4.85
C THR A 28 -0.95 11.42 -5.57
N GLN A 29 0.36 11.15 -5.70
CA GLN A 29 0.84 9.88 -6.27
C GLN A 29 0.51 8.68 -5.35
N ALA A 30 0.61 8.84 -4.03
CA ALA A 30 0.33 7.76 -3.09
C ALA A 30 -1.16 7.37 -3.05
N ILE A 31 -2.06 8.31 -3.35
CA ILE A 31 -3.52 8.07 -3.38
C ILE A 31 -4.09 7.94 -4.80
N TRP A 32 -3.23 7.74 -5.79
CA TRP A 32 -3.64 7.66 -7.19
C TRP A 32 -4.34 6.34 -7.50
N ALA A 33 -5.64 6.38 -7.82
CA ALA A 33 -6.51 5.21 -7.90
C ALA A 33 -6.08 4.16 -8.94
N THR A 34 -5.44 4.59 -10.03
CA THR A 34 -4.98 3.66 -11.06
C THR A 34 -3.62 3.04 -10.73
N SER A 35 -2.83 3.62 -9.82
CA SER A 35 -1.51 3.11 -9.45
C SER A 35 -1.66 1.88 -8.56
N SER A 36 -1.52 0.69 -9.15
CA SER A 36 -1.78 -0.59 -8.49
C SER A 36 -0.53 -1.29 -7.95
N GLN A 37 0.66 -0.81 -8.33
CA GLN A 37 1.94 -1.40 -7.94
C GLN A 37 2.89 -0.30 -7.47
N VAL A 38 3.65 -0.62 -6.43
CA VAL A 38 4.73 0.24 -5.91
C VAL A 38 5.97 -0.59 -5.62
N GLY A 39 7.13 -0.11 -6.05
CA GLY A 39 8.43 -0.66 -5.71
C GLY A 39 9.32 0.43 -5.14
N CYS A 40 9.95 0.18 -4.00
CA CYS A 40 10.82 1.16 -3.35
C CYS A 40 12.23 0.61 -3.14
N ALA A 41 13.22 1.49 -3.22
CA ALA A 41 14.61 1.23 -2.90
C ALA A 41 15.13 2.29 -1.92
N ASN A 42 16.00 1.89 -1.00
CA ASN A 42 16.64 2.78 -0.05
C ASN A 42 18.14 2.55 -0.05
N ASN A 43 18.94 3.62 0.00
CA ASN A 43 20.39 3.55 0.02
C ASN A 43 20.97 4.56 1.04
N ARG A 44 22.05 4.19 1.72
CA ARG A 44 22.79 5.10 2.60
C ARG A 44 23.69 6.01 1.76
N CYS A 45 23.59 7.30 1.97
CA CYS A 45 24.21 8.34 1.16
C CYS A 45 24.74 9.47 2.05
N ASP A 46 25.68 9.17 2.93
CA ASP A 46 26.19 10.10 3.96
C ASP A 46 26.80 11.39 3.37
N ASN A 47 27.25 11.36 2.12
CA ASN A 47 27.84 12.51 1.45
C ASN A 47 26.81 13.51 0.89
N LEU A 48 25.50 13.26 1.04
CA LEU A 48 24.45 14.17 0.54
C LEU A 48 24.29 15.44 1.37
N GLN A 49 24.64 15.41 2.66
CA GLN A 49 24.72 16.60 3.51
C GLN A 49 26.02 16.53 4.31
N PRO A 50 27.13 17.05 3.75
CA PRO A 50 28.41 17.07 4.44
C PRO A 50 28.30 17.80 5.79
N GLY A 51 28.78 17.17 6.86
CA GLY A 51 28.78 17.75 8.22
C GLY A 51 27.68 17.24 9.15
N THR A 52 26.79 16.36 8.68
CA THR A 52 25.86 15.64 9.56
C THR A 52 26.52 14.40 10.16
N THR A 53 26.37 14.19 11.47
CA THR A 53 26.84 12.98 12.16
C THR A 53 25.91 11.78 11.97
N GLU A 54 24.64 12.04 11.64
CA GLU A 54 23.65 11.01 11.41
C GLU A 54 23.75 10.42 10.00
N PRO A 55 23.60 9.10 9.83
CA PRO A 55 23.58 8.46 8.52
C PRO A 55 22.40 8.97 7.69
N ILE A 56 22.68 9.34 6.44
CA ILE A 56 21.66 9.85 5.52
C ILE A 56 21.17 8.71 4.66
N TYR A 57 19.85 8.59 4.50
CA TYR A 57 19.24 7.60 3.63
C TYR A 57 18.41 8.26 2.53
N LEU A 58 18.67 7.85 1.29
CA LEU A 58 17.88 8.21 0.12
C LEU A 58 16.94 7.06 -0.23
N MET A 59 15.64 7.31 -0.12
CA MET A 59 14.58 6.40 -0.52
C MET A 59 13.86 6.92 -1.77
N ALA A 60 13.68 6.04 -2.76
CA ALA A 60 12.90 6.29 -3.96
C ALA A 60 11.83 5.20 -4.12
N CYS A 61 10.65 5.59 -4.60
CA CYS A 61 9.56 4.67 -4.92
C CYS A 61 9.08 4.93 -6.35
N LEU A 62 8.77 3.85 -7.07
CA LEU A 62 8.21 3.87 -8.41
C LEU A 62 6.82 3.27 -8.36
N TYR A 63 5.88 3.91 -9.04
CA TYR A 63 4.47 3.51 -9.09
C TYR A 63 4.10 3.08 -10.50
N THR A 64 3.28 2.04 -10.62
CA THR A 64 2.82 1.55 -11.93
C THR A 64 1.33 1.20 -11.88
N PRO A 65 0.54 1.71 -12.84
CA PRO A 65 0.82 2.84 -13.74
C PRO A 65 1.20 4.13 -13.00
N ALA A 66 1.91 5.04 -13.69
CA ALA A 66 2.26 6.34 -13.14
C ALA A 66 1.01 7.18 -12.85
N GLY A 67 1.03 7.90 -11.74
CA GLY A 67 0.00 8.85 -11.35
C GLY A 67 0.37 10.28 -11.73
N ASN A 68 -0.20 11.24 -11.00
CA ASN A 68 0.07 12.68 -11.13
C ASN A 68 -0.07 13.19 -12.56
N ILE A 69 -1.09 12.69 -13.26
CA ILE A 69 -1.38 13.13 -14.62
C ILE A 69 -1.89 14.57 -14.55
N PRO A 70 -1.31 15.51 -15.34
CA PRO A 70 -1.67 16.92 -15.27
C PRO A 70 -3.17 17.16 -15.40
N ASN A 71 -3.71 18.04 -14.56
CA ASN A 71 -5.12 18.43 -14.52
C ASN A 71 -6.12 17.31 -14.18
N MET A 72 -5.65 16.13 -13.76
CA MET A 72 -6.53 15.06 -13.29
C MET A 72 -6.52 14.95 -11.77
N ARG A 73 -7.65 14.47 -11.22
CA ARG A 73 -7.77 14.13 -9.80
C ARG A 73 -7.16 12.75 -9.53
N PRO A 74 -6.62 12.51 -8.33
CA PRO A 74 -6.00 11.23 -7.98
C PRO A 74 -6.98 10.06 -7.95
N TYR A 75 -8.26 10.32 -7.67
CA TYR A 75 -9.32 9.32 -7.68
C TYR A 75 -10.67 9.97 -8.02
N GLU A 76 -11.66 9.17 -8.37
CA GLU A 76 -13.05 9.62 -8.52
C GLU A 76 -13.78 9.54 -7.17
N ALA A 77 -14.43 10.62 -6.76
CA ALA A 77 -15.23 10.65 -5.54
C ALA A 77 -16.52 9.84 -5.72
N GLY A 78 -16.90 9.08 -4.69
CA GLY A 78 -18.11 8.26 -4.71
C GLY A 78 -18.12 7.24 -3.58
N GLU A 79 -19.08 6.32 -3.65
CA GLU A 79 -19.15 5.19 -2.73
C GLU A 79 -17.92 4.29 -2.91
N VAL A 80 -17.34 3.86 -1.78
CA VAL A 80 -16.16 3.00 -1.73
C VAL A 80 -16.37 1.75 -2.58
N CYS A 81 -15.41 1.44 -3.45
CA CYS A 81 -15.41 0.28 -4.33
C CYS A 81 -16.56 0.20 -5.35
N SER A 82 -17.41 1.23 -5.48
CA SER A 82 -18.54 1.23 -6.43
C SER A 82 -18.12 1.17 -7.90
N LYS A 83 -16.86 1.51 -8.20
CA LYS A 83 -16.28 1.54 -9.55
C LYS A 83 -15.02 0.69 -9.68
N CYS A 84 -14.92 -0.41 -8.93
CA CYS A 84 -13.78 -1.31 -9.11
C CYS A 84 -13.78 -1.95 -10.51
N PRO A 85 -12.63 -1.97 -11.22
CA PRO A 85 -12.53 -2.62 -12.52
C PRO A 85 -12.67 -4.14 -12.39
N GLU A 86 -13.09 -4.82 -13.45
CA GLU A 86 -13.38 -6.27 -13.46
C GLU A 86 -12.26 -7.14 -12.88
N LYS A 87 -11.00 -6.85 -13.25
CA LYS A 87 -9.83 -7.57 -12.73
C LYS A 87 -9.69 -7.43 -11.21
N TYR A 88 -10.10 -6.30 -10.65
CA TYR A 88 -9.97 -5.94 -9.24
C TYR A 88 -11.35 -5.81 -8.55
N ARG A 89 -12.32 -6.64 -8.95
CA ARG A 89 -13.73 -6.51 -8.55
C ARG A 89 -14.03 -6.68 -7.06
N TYR A 90 -13.09 -7.21 -6.27
CA TYR A 90 -13.31 -7.41 -4.84
C TYR A 90 -12.94 -6.17 -4.05
N CYS A 91 -13.73 -5.86 -3.01
CA CYS A 91 -13.44 -4.77 -2.09
C CYS A 91 -12.78 -5.32 -0.82
N LEU A 92 -11.50 -5.03 -0.63
CA LEU A 92 -10.75 -5.41 0.56
C LEU A 92 -10.18 -4.15 1.22
N HIS A 93 -10.44 -3.96 2.52
CA HIS A 93 -9.99 -2.77 3.26
C HIS A 93 -10.29 -1.44 2.53
N LYS A 94 -11.48 -1.35 1.93
CA LYS A 94 -11.93 -0.18 1.15
C LYS A 94 -11.11 0.10 -0.13
N GLN A 95 -10.44 -0.92 -0.66
CA GLN A 95 -9.66 -0.85 -1.90
C GLN A 95 -10.07 -1.97 -2.86
N CYS A 96 -9.94 -1.72 -4.15
CA CYS A 96 -10.16 -2.71 -5.20
C CYS A 96 -9.03 -3.75 -5.21
N SER A 97 -9.38 -5.03 -5.31
CA SER A 97 -8.47 -6.17 -5.15
C SER A 97 -8.80 -7.28 -6.15
N GLU A 98 -7.76 -7.95 -6.65
CA GLU A 98 -7.91 -9.17 -7.46
C GLU A 98 -8.38 -10.37 -6.62
N THR A 99 -8.16 -10.33 -5.31
CA THR A 99 -8.37 -11.45 -4.38
C THR A 99 -9.51 -11.15 -3.41
N SER A 100 -10.42 -12.10 -3.26
CA SER A 100 -11.49 -12.07 -2.26
C SER A 100 -10.96 -12.45 -0.86
N VAL A 101 -11.60 -11.95 0.20
CA VAL A 101 -11.27 -12.33 1.58
C VAL A 101 -11.26 -13.86 1.76
N SER A 102 -12.21 -14.58 1.14
CA SER A 102 -12.31 -16.04 1.21
C SER A 102 -11.08 -16.75 0.61
N SER A 103 -10.53 -16.23 -0.48
CA SER A 103 -9.33 -16.79 -1.12
C SER A 103 -8.09 -16.67 -0.24
N ILE A 104 -8.06 -15.72 0.70
CA ILE A 104 -6.99 -15.58 1.70
C ILE A 104 -7.25 -16.53 2.87
N VAL A 105 -8.47 -16.59 3.40
CA VAL A 105 -8.80 -17.33 4.63
C VAL A 105 -8.76 -18.85 4.43
N LEU A 106 -9.21 -19.36 3.28
CA LEU A 106 -9.26 -20.80 3.00
C LEU A 106 -7.90 -21.52 3.12
N PRO A 107 -6.80 -21.06 2.49
CA PRO A 107 -5.51 -21.74 2.61
C PRO A 107 -4.94 -21.68 4.03
N PHE A 108 -5.09 -20.56 4.74
CA PHE A 108 -4.64 -20.48 6.15
C PHE A 108 -5.48 -21.36 7.07
N GLY A 109 -6.79 -21.45 6.87
CA GLY A 109 -7.67 -22.34 7.64
C GLY A 109 -7.33 -23.82 7.46
N ILE A 110 -7.04 -24.24 6.22
CA ILE A 110 -6.59 -25.61 5.92
C ILE A 110 -5.23 -25.89 6.59
N LEU A 111 -4.29 -24.95 6.51
CA LEU A 111 -2.98 -25.08 7.14
C LEU A 111 -3.10 -25.24 8.67
N ILE A 112 -3.91 -24.40 9.32
CA ILE A 112 -4.15 -24.45 10.77
C ILE A 112 -4.77 -25.80 11.18
N ALA A 113 -5.78 -26.28 10.45
CA ALA A 113 -6.41 -27.57 10.72
C ALA A 113 -5.42 -28.74 10.57
N SER A 114 -4.55 -28.70 9.56
CA SER A 114 -3.51 -29.73 9.35
C SER A 114 -2.47 -29.76 10.47
N VAL A 115 -2.07 -28.59 10.99
CA VAL A 115 -1.11 -28.49 12.10
C VAL A 115 -1.73 -28.95 13.42
N LEU A 116 -3.00 -28.58 13.68
CA LEU A 116 -3.75 -29.02 14.86
C LEU A 116 -3.94 -30.55 14.85
N THR A 117 -4.33 -31.12 13.72
CA THR A 117 -4.49 -32.58 13.59
C THR A 117 -3.15 -33.30 13.81
N LEU A 118 -2.05 -32.80 13.25
CA LEU A 118 -0.72 -33.35 13.49
C LEU A 118 -0.29 -33.25 14.96
N HIS A 119 -0.56 -32.13 15.62
CA HIS A 119 -0.33 -31.97 17.07
C HIS A 119 -1.13 -32.99 17.88
N THR A 120 -2.43 -33.16 17.58
CA THR A 120 -3.27 -34.12 18.30
C THR A 120 -2.85 -35.56 18.09
N LEU A 121 -2.39 -35.93 16.89
CA LEU A 121 -1.83 -37.26 16.59
C LEU A 121 -0.52 -37.51 17.36
N ALA A 122 0.36 -36.51 17.40
CA ALA A 122 1.62 -36.60 18.15
C ALA A 122 1.38 -36.77 19.66
N LEU A 123 0.43 -36.03 20.24
CA LEU A 123 0.00 -36.18 21.64
C LEU A 123 -0.53 -37.61 21.91
N MET A 124 -1.38 -38.13 21.03
CA MET A 124 -1.90 -39.50 21.15
C MET A 124 -0.78 -40.55 21.10
N SER A 125 0.25 -40.38 20.26
CA SER A 125 1.38 -41.31 20.19
C SER A 125 2.34 -41.29 21.39
N VAL A 126 2.32 -40.24 22.22
CA VAL A 126 3.12 -40.15 23.45
C VAL A 126 2.36 -40.69 24.67
N LEU A 127 1.03 -40.82 24.55
CA LEU A 127 0.13 -41.35 25.58
C LEU A 127 -0.11 -42.88 25.46
N VAL A 128 0.48 -43.54 24.46
CA VAL A 128 0.45 -45.01 24.26
C VAL A 128 1.78 -45.62 24.71
#